data_AF-A0A418JJF3-F1
#
_entry.id   AF-A0A418JJF3-F1
#
_cell.length_a   1.000
_cell.length_b   1.000
_cell.length_c   1.000
_cell.angle_alpha   90.00
_cell.angle_beta   90.00
_cell.angle_gamma   90.00
#
_symmetry.space_group_name_H-M   'P 1'
#
loop_
_entity.id
_entity.type
_entity.pdbx_description
1 polymer ?
#
loop_
_entity_poly.entity_id
_entity_poly.type
_entity_poly.pdbx_seq_one_letter_code
_entity_poly.pdbx_strand_id
1 'polypeptide(L)'
;MAFGAESITLKQNKVVKTLKEHHAISSETAKDLNSLNIRHTITFNNLVKQGVIREIDNKYYLDIKNWENFRKSFKKMVFNLAKIV
;
A
#
# COMPACT_ATOMS: atom_id res chain seq x y z
N MET A 1 17.55 -5.47 14.83
CA MET A 1 17.04 -6.11 13.59
C MET A 1 15.87 -5.31 12.97
N ALA A 2 16.05 -4.01 12.68
CA ALA A 2 14.97 -3.12 12.24
C ALA A 2 14.98 -2.76 10.74
N PHE A 3 16.15 -2.87 10.07
CA PHE A 3 16.36 -2.37 8.70
C PHE A 3 15.45 -3.00 7.62
N GLY A 4 15.09 -4.28 7.76
CA GLY A 4 14.24 -4.98 6.80
C GLY A 4 12.78 -4.51 6.80
N ALA A 5 12.17 -4.38 7.98
CA ALA A 5 10.79 -3.92 8.14
C ALA A 5 10.62 -2.44 7.74
N GLU A 6 11.64 -1.63 8.01
CA GLU A 6 11.67 -0.22 7.61
C GLU A 6 11.70 -0.08 6.08
N SER A 7 12.51 -0.89 5.39
CA SER A 7 12.56 -0.91 3.91
C SER A 7 11.22 -1.33 3.28
N ILE A 8 10.52 -2.30 3.86
CA ILE A 8 9.20 -2.74 3.38
C ILE A 8 8.18 -1.61 3.52
N THR A 9 8.14 -0.96 4.69
CA THR A 9 7.22 0.13 4.99
C THR A 9 7.44 1.32 4.05
N LEU A 10 8.70 1.67 3.77
CA LEU A 10 9.06 2.72 2.82
C LEU A 10 8.57 2.41 1.40
N LYS A 11 8.75 1.16 0.93
CA LYS A 11 8.26 0.73 -0.39
C LYS A 11 6.73 0.78 -0.48
N GLN A 12 6.03 0.33 0.55
CA GLN A 12 4.56 0.39 0.61
C GLN A 12 4.06 1.85 0.59
N ASN A 13 4.66 2.70 1.43
CA ASN A 13 4.32 4.13 1.48
C ASN A 13 4.58 4.83 0.14
N LYS A 14 5.64 4.47 -0.58
CA LYS A 14 5.93 5.04 -1.90
C LYS A 14 4.79 4.74 -2.88
N VAL A 15 4.34 3.49 -2.96
CA VAL A 15 3.21 3.10 -3.84
C VAL A 15 1.93 3.86 -3.47
N VAL A 16 1.58 3.90 -2.18
CA VAL A 16 0.39 4.61 -1.69
C VAL A 16 0.47 6.12 -1.97
N LYS A 17 1.65 6.71 -1.79
CA LYS A 17 1.89 8.13 -2.08
C LYS A 17 1.65 8.44 -3.55
N THR A 18 2.19 7.62 -4.45
CA THR A 18 1.97 7.78 -5.90
C THR A 18 0.49 7.70 -6.29
N LEU A 19 -0.27 6.75 -5.75
CA LEU A 19 -1.73 6.68 -5.98
C LEU A 19 -2.45 7.96 -5.54
N LYS A 20 -2.06 8.53 -4.38
CA LYS A 20 -2.63 9.80 -3.88
C LYS A 20 -2.27 11.00 -4.76
N GLU A 21 -1.00 11.11 -5.17
CA GLU A 21 -0.51 12.19 -6.03
C GLU A 21 -1.20 12.19 -7.40
N HIS A 22 -1.53 11.01 -7.91
CA HIS A 22 -2.30 10.84 -9.15
C HIS A 22 -3.82 10.85 -8.93
N HIS A 23 -4.31 11.15 -7.73
CA HIS A 23 -5.73 11.15 -7.35
C HIS A 23 -6.47 9.82 -7.60
N ALA A 24 -5.76 8.70 -7.71
CA ALA A 24 -6.35 7.37 -7.89
C ALA A 24 -6.80 6.81 -6.53
N ILE A 25 -7.90 7.35 -6.00
CA ILE A 25 -8.40 7.09 -4.64
C ILE A 25 -9.85 6.57 -4.59
N SER A 26 -10.45 6.32 -5.74
CA SER A 26 -11.77 5.71 -5.92
C SER A 26 -11.82 4.93 -7.23
N SER A 27 -12.84 4.09 -7.42
CA SER A 27 -13.05 3.36 -8.67
C SER A 27 -13.18 4.29 -9.88
N GLU A 28 -13.85 5.43 -9.71
CA GLU A 28 -14.03 6.46 -10.75
C GLU A 28 -12.72 7.12 -11.17
N THR A 29 -11.74 7.16 -10.27
CA THR A 29 -10.43 7.78 -10.50
C THR A 29 -9.32 6.75 -10.73
N ALA A 30 -9.68 5.48 -10.90
CA ALA A 30 -8.72 4.40 -11.09
C ALA A 30 -7.84 4.64 -12.33
N LYS A 31 -6.55 4.34 -12.20
CA LYS A 31 -5.56 4.52 -13.26
C LYS A 31 -4.79 3.24 -13.51
N ASP A 32 -4.38 3.03 -14.75
CA ASP A 32 -3.47 1.93 -15.09
C ASP A 32 -2.06 2.19 -14.52
N LEU A 33 -1.25 1.12 -14.45
CA LEU A 33 0.09 1.18 -13.88
C LEU A 33 1.06 2.11 -14.62
N ASN A 34 0.93 2.23 -15.94
CA ASN A 34 1.80 3.10 -16.74
C ASN A 34 1.49 4.56 -16.43
N SER A 35 0.20 4.92 -16.34
CA SER A 35 -0.26 6.25 -15.93
C SER A 35 0.17 6.63 -14.50
N LEU A 36 0.32 5.64 -13.62
CA LEU A 36 0.81 5.83 -12.26
C LEU A 36 2.35 5.79 -12.17
N ASN A 37 3.05 5.43 -13.25
CA ASN A 37 4.49 5.13 -13.24
C ASN A 37 4.89 4.12 -12.13
N ILE A 38 4.02 3.13 -11.88
CA ILE A 38 4.26 2.08 -10.89
C ILE A 38 4.64 0.80 -11.63
N ARG A 39 5.80 0.23 -11.27
CA ARG A 39 6.19 -1.10 -11.77
C ARG A 39 5.44 -2.19 -11.02
N HIS A 40 5.12 -3.26 -11.73
CA HIS A 40 4.56 -4.47 -11.13
C HIS A 40 5.62 -5.13 -10.24
N THR A 41 5.46 -5.00 -8.92
CA THR A 41 6.43 -5.46 -7.91
C THR A 41 5.73 -6.31 -6.86
N ILE A 42 6.50 -7.13 -6.13
CA ILE A 42 5.97 -7.93 -5.02
C ILE A 42 5.26 -7.03 -3.99
N THR A 43 5.80 -5.84 -3.70
CA THR A 43 5.18 -4.87 -2.80
C THR A 43 3.81 -4.43 -3.30
N PHE A 44 3.69 -4.07 -4.58
CA PHE A 44 2.42 -3.70 -5.18
C PHE A 44 1.40 -4.85 -5.10
N ASN A 45 1.80 -6.05 -5.51
CA ASN A 45 0.92 -7.23 -5.49
C ASN A 45 0.45 -7.58 -4.08
N ASN A 46 1.30 -7.40 -3.08
CA ASN A 46 0.92 -7.60 -1.68
C ASN A 46 -0.12 -6.56 -1.24
N LEU A 47 0.03 -5.29 -1.62
CA LEU A 47 -0.97 -4.27 -1.31
C LEU A 47 -2.32 -4.54 -2.02
N VAL A 48 -2.30 -5.08 -3.24
CA VAL A 48 -3.51 -5.54 -3.94
C VAL A 48 -4.16 -6.72 -3.20
N LYS A 49 -3.37 -7.74 -2.84
CA LYS A 49 -3.85 -8.91 -2.08
C LYS A 49 -4.46 -8.55 -0.71
N GLN A 50 -3.90 -7.53 -0.04
CA GLN A 50 -4.42 -7.02 1.23
C GLN A 50 -5.64 -6.10 1.05
N GLY A 51 -6.04 -5.82 -0.19
CA GLY A 51 -7.15 -4.93 -0.53
C GLY A 51 -6.86 -3.45 -0.28
N VAL A 52 -5.60 -3.08 0.02
CA VAL A 52 -5.20 -1.67 0.17
C VAL A 52 -5.28 -0.97 -1.18
N ILE A 53 -4.90 -1.69 -2.24
CA ILE A 53 -5.09 -1.28 -3.63
C ILE A 53 -6.19 -2.17 -4.19
N ARG A 54 -7.17 -1.55 -4.84
CA ARG A 54 -8.27 -2.25 -5.52
C ARG A 54 -8.02 -2.22 -7.01
N GLU A 55 -8.34 -3.33 -7.68
CA GLU A 55 -8.26 -3.46 -9.11
C GLU A 55 -9.67 -3.43 -9.71
N ILE A 56 -9.84 -2.68 -10.80
CA ILE A 56 -11.05 -2.63 -11.62
C ILE A 56 -10.64 -2.43 -13.08
N ASP A 57 -11.04 -3.35 -13.96
CA ASP A 57 -10.74 -3.29 -15.40
C ASP A 57 -9.26 -2.96 -15.71
N ASN A 58 -8.32 -3.66 -15.06
CA ASN A 58 -6.87 -3.48 -15.20
C ASN A 58 -6.36 -2.07 -14.79
N LYS A 59 -7.17 -1.34 -14.02
CA LYS A 59 -6.82 -0.07 -13.37
C LYS A 59 -6.85 -0.24 -11.87
N TYR A 60 -6.15 0.66 -11.17
CA TYR A 60 -5.93 0.55 -9.75
C TYR A 60 -6.27 1.86 -9.04
N TYR A 61 -6.79 1.73 -7.83
CA TYR A 61 -7.03 2.85 -6.92
C TYR A 61 -6.76 2.47 -5.47
N LEU A 62 -6.47 3.46 -4.65
CA LEU A 62 -6.23 3.31 -3.22
C LEU A 62 -7.57 3.23 -2.46
N ASP A 63 -7.78 2.14 -1.72
CA ASP A 63 -8.83 2.05 -0.71
C ASP A 63 -8.33 2.71 0.58
N ILE A 64 -8.66 3.99 0.77
CA ILE A 64 -8.15 4.80 1.88
C ILE A 64 -8.50 4.17 3.23
N LYS A 65 -9.74 3.68 3.40
CA LYS A 65 -10.21 3.08 4.64
C LYS A 65 -9.39 1.82 4.96
N ASN A 66 -9.17 0.98 3.96
CA ASN A 66 -8.40 -0.24 4.17
C ASN A 66 -6.91 0.05 4.39
N TRP A 67 -6.33 1.07 3.74
CA TRP A 67 -4.97 1.53 4.03
C TRP A 67 -4.80 1.97 5.50
N GLU A 68 -5.74 2.73 6.04
CA GLU A 68 -5.70 3.16 7.44
C GLU A 68 -5.78 1.98 8.41
N ASN A 69 -6.66 1.01 8.14
CA ASN A 69 -6.79 -0.20 8.94
C ASN A 69 -5.53 -1.07 8.87
N PHE A 70 -4.99 -1.28 7.67
CA PHE A 70 -3.74 -2.01 7.44
C PHE A 70 -2.59 -1.39 8.25
N ARG A 71 -2.43 -0.06 8.18
CA ARG A 71 -1.35 0.64 8.88
C ARG A 71 -1.50 0.57 10.41
N LYS A 72 -2.73 0.65 10.93
CA LYS A 72 -3.01 0.50 12.36
C LYS A 72 -2.64 -0.91 12.85
N SER A 73 -3.05 -1.94 12.12
CA SER A 73 -2.73 -3.34 12.43
C SER A 73 -1.23 -3.60 12.41
N PHE A 74 -0.52 -3.08 11.40
CA PHE A 74 0.93 -3.23 11.31
C PHE A 74 1.66 -2.54 12.47
N LYS A 75 1.27 -1.30 12.82
CA LYS A 75 1.85 -0.57 13.96
C LYS A 75 1.62 -1.33 15.28
N LYS A 76 0.43 -1.91 15.47
CA LYS A 76 0.10 -2.72 16.66
C LYS A 76 0.98 -3.98 16.73
N MET A 77 1.18 -4.67 15.61
CA MET A 77 2.05 -5.84 15.55
C MET A 77 3.49 -5.50 15.93
N VAL A 78 4.06 -4.44 15.33
CA VAL A 78 5.43 -3.99 15.64
C VAL A 78 5.57 -3.61 17.11
N PHE A 79 4.60 -2.87 17.65
CA PHE A 79 4.61 -2.47 19.06
C PHE A 79 4.52 -3.67 20.02
N ASN A 80 3.68 -4.67 19.70
CA ASN A 80 3.56 -5.87 20.53
C ASN A 80 4.83 -6.73 20.48
N LEU A 81 5.49 -6.86 19.32
CA LEU A 81 6.76 -7.58 19.20
C LEU A 81 7.87 -6.90 20.01
N ALA A 82 7.92 -5.57 20.01
CA ALA A 82 8.91 -4.79 20.76
C ALA A 82 8.80 -4.92 22.30
N LYS A 83 7.69 -5.45 22.82
CA LYS A 83 7.50 -5.69 24.27
C LYS A 83 7.98 -7.06 24.73
N ILE A 84 8.22 -7.98 23.80
CA ILE A 84 8.56 -9.39 24.09
C ILE A 84 10.09 -9.62 23.91
N VAL A 85 10.83 -8.59 23.51
CA VAL A 85 12.29 -8.60 23.30
C VAL A 85 13.01 -7.73 24.32
#